data_AF-B0B0Z9-F1
#
_entry.id   AF-B0B0Z9-F1
#
_cell.length_a   1.000
_cell.length_b   1.000
_cell.length_c   1.000
_cell.angle_alpha   90.00
_cell.angle_beta   90.00
_cell.angle_gamma   90.00
#
_symmetry.space_group_name_H-M   'P 1'
#
loop_
_entity.id
_entity.type
_entity.pdbx_description
1 polymer ?
#
loop_
_entity_poly.entity_id
_entity_poly.type
_entity_poly.pdbx_seq_one_letter_code
_entity_poly.pdbx_strand_id
1 'polypeptide(L)'
;ATTPRPDSFHIFRNAITGDLPWPGLVFGLTIQATWYWCTDQVIVQRCLSAKNLTHVKAGCILCGYLKILPMFLMVFPGMISRILYADVVACAEPELCQKYCGTTVGCTNIAYPKLVVELMPNGLRGLMLSVMMASLMSSLTSIFN
;
A
#
# COMPACT_ATOMS: atom_id res chain seq x y z
N ALA A 1 18.89 -1.78 -14.06
CA ALA A 1 19.04 -3.11 -13.42
C ALA A 1 17.67 -3.74 -13.17
N THR A 2 17.20 -4.64 -14.05
CA THR A 2 15.87 -5.26 -13.97
C THR A 2 15.88 -6.72 -13.49
N THR A 3 17.05 -7.25 -13.14
CA THR A 3 17.18 -8.62 -12.65
C THR A 3 16.70 -8.72 -11.20
N PRO A 4 15.72 -9.57 -10.89
CA PRO A 4 15.29 -9.81 -9.50
C PRO A 4 16.44 -10.38 -8.68
N ARG A 5 16.46 -10.06 -7.39
CA ARG A 5 17.49 -10.56 -6.47
C ARG A 5 17.38 -12.09 -6.31
N PRO A 6 18.48 -12.79 -6.05
CA PRO A 6 18.48 -14.26 -5.92
C PRO A 6 17.59 -14.77 -4.77
N ASP A 7 17.29 -13.94 -3.77
CA ASP A 7 16.42 -14.25 -2.63
C ASP A 7 14.96 -13.79 -2.82
N SER A 8 14.55 -13.38 -4.03
CA SER A 8 13.20 -12.81 -4.27
C SER A 8 12.05 -13.78 -3.95
N PHE A 9 12.29 -15.10 -4.04
CA PHE A 9 11.29 -16.13 -3.75
C PHE A 9 11.31 -16.63 -2.30
N HIS A 10 12.20 -16.11 -1.46
CA HIS A 10 12.23 -16.45 -0.03
C HIS A 10 11.34 -15.50 0.78
N ILE A 11 10.27 -16.06 1.35
CA ILE A 11 9.35 -15.32 2.24
C ILE A 11 10.08 -14.89 3.51
N PHE A 12 10.88 -15.78 4.10
CA PHE A 12 11.72 -15.47 5.25
C PHE A 12 13.14 -15.20 4.78
N ARG A 13 13.56 -13.94 4.87
CA ARG A 13 14.94 -13.52 4.57
C ARG A 13 15.84 -13.71 5.77
N ASN A 14 17.15 -13.53 5.55
CA ASN A 14 18.15 -13.61 6.60
C ASN A 14 17.78 -12.72 7.81
N ALA A 15 17.98 -13.24 9.01
CA ALA A 15 17.59 -12.59 10.26
C ALA A 15 18.32 -11.27 10.55
N ILE A 16 19.51 -11.07 9.97
CA ILE A 16 20.42 -9.96 10.31
C ILE A 16 20.75 -9.12 9.07
N THR A 17 21.03 -9.76 7.93
CA THR A 17 21.50 -9.08 6.72
C THR A 17 20.43 -8.85 5.66
N GLY A 18 19.21 -9.36 5.87
CA GLY A 18 18.11 -9.13 4.95
C GLY A 18 17.50 -7.74 5.15
N ASP A 19 17.20 -7.03 4.06
CA ASP A 19 16.45 -5.76 4.12
C ASP A 19 15.09 -5.89 4.83
N LEU A 20 14.53 -7.11 4.84
CA LEU A 20 13.30 -7.46 5.54
C LEU A 20 13.54 -8.71 6.40
N PRO A 21 14.17 -8.57 7.57
CA PRO A 21 14.60 -9.71 8.37
C PRO A 21 13.40 -10.45 8.96
N TRP A 22 13.44 -11.79 8.94
CA TRP A 22 12.29 -12.60 9.37
C TRP A 22 11.79 -12.33 10.81
N PRO A 23 12.64 -12.01 11.82
CA PRO A 23 12.12 -11.70 13.16
C PRO A 23 11.31 -10.41 13.15
N GLY A 24 11.76 -9.40 12.39
CA GLY A 24 11.01 -8.16 12.18
C GLY A 24 9.70 -8.40 11.45
N LEU A 25 9.69 -9.32 10.47
CA LEU A 25 8.46 -9.71 9.78
C LEU A 25 7.46 -10.38 10.71
N VAL A 26 7.89 -11.35 11.55
CA VAL A 26 6.97 -12.07 12.44
C VAL A 26 6.54 -11.21 13.61
N PHE A 27 7.46 -10.67 14.39
CA PHE A 27 7.12 -9.93 15.60
C PHE A 27 6.67 -8.50 15.29
N GLY A 28 7.35 -7.82 14.38
CA GLY A 28 7.02 -6.44 14.01
C GLY A 28 5.65 -6.33 13.34
N LEU A 29 5.36 -7.16 12.33
CA LEU A 29 4.05 -7.09 11.66
C LEU A 29 2.92 -7.55 12.58
N THR A 30 3.13 -8.55 13.44
CA THR A 30 2.08 -9.01 14.37
C THR A 30 1.73 -7.94 15.39
N ILE A 31 2.74 -7.29 15.98
CA ILE A 31 2.54 -6.18 16.92
C ILE A 31 1.87 -5.00 16.21
N GLN A 32 2.39 -4.61 15.03
CA GLN A 32 1.83 -3.52 14.24
C GLN A 32 0.37 -3.76 13.84
N ALA A 33 0.04 -4.99 13.42
CA ALA A 33 -1.32 -5.37 13.07
C ALA A 33 -2.23 -5.32 14.31
N THR A 34 -1.78 -5.83 15.45
CA THR A 34 -2.55 -5.79 16.70
C THR A 34 -2.82 -4.35 17.12
N TRP A 35 -1.80 -3.49 17.11
CA TRP A 35 -1.96 -2.07 17.42
C TRP A 35 -2.94 -1.39 16.45
N TYR A 36 -2.79 -1.62 15.14
CA TYR A 36 -3.65 -1.00 14.13
C TYR A 36 -5.11 -1.45 14.27
N TRP A 37 -5.40 -2.73 14.48
CA TRP A 37 -6.79 -3.21 14.53
C TRP A 37 -7.47 -3.08 15.89
N CYS A 38 -6.70 -3.10 16.98
CA CYS A 38 -7.24 -3.16 18.34
C CYS A 38 -7.02 -1.87 19.14
N THR A 39 -6.13 -0.98 18.71
CA THR A 39 -5.73 0.23 19.45
C THR A 39 -5.88 1.51 18.64
N ASP A 40 -5.99 1.43 17.32
CA ASP A 40 -6.29 2.61 16.49
C ASP A 40 -7.69 3.15 16.82
N GLN A 41 -7.70 4.40 17.29
CA GLN A 41 -8.89 5.06 17.80
C GLN A 41 -10.01 5.12 16.75
N VAL A 42 -9.69 5.40 15.48
CA VAL A 42 -10.69 5.55 14.42
C VAL A 42 -11.39 4.23 14.15
N ILE A 43 -10.66 3.11 14.22
CA ILE A 43 -11.21 1.78 14.00
C ILE A 43 -12.04 1.32 15.19
N VAL A 44 -11.49 1.45 16.41
CA VAL A 44 -12.18 1.04 17.64
C VAL A 44 -13.48 1.82 17.83
N GLN A 45 -13.49 3.12 17.55
CA GLN A 45 -14.71 3.94 17.62
C GLN A 45 -15.80 3.44 16.67
N ARG A 46 -15.48 3.06 15.43
CA ARG A 46 -16.47 2.48 14.49
C ARG A 46 -17.09 1.20 15.01
N CYS A 47 -16.31 0.37 15.69
CA CYS A 47 -16.81 -0.85 16.33
C CYS A 47 -17.71 -0.53 17.54
N LEU A 48 -17.36 0.47 18.35
CA LEU A 48 -18.14 0.88 19.53
C LEU A 48 -19.44 1.61 19.16
N SER A 49 -19.47 2.34 18.05
CA SER A 49 -20.68 3.01 17.53
C SER A 49 -21.66 2.06 16.83
N ALA A 50 -21.36 0.77 16.74
CA ALA A 50 -22.23 -0.20 16.11
C ALA A 50 -23.46 -0.54 16.98
N LYS A 51 -24.60 -0.81 16.33
CA LYS A 51 -25.88 -1.04 17.01
C LYS A 51 -25.88 -2.24 17.96
N ASN A 52 -25.23 -3.34 17.61
CA ASN A 52 -25.16 -4.58 18.40
C ASN A 52 -23.85 -5.33 18.14
N LEU A 53 -23.45 -6.21 19.07
CA LEU A 53 -22.26 -7.05 18.93
C LEU A 53 -22.29 -7.94 17.67
N THR A 54 -23.47 -8.43 17.27
CA THR A 54 -23.63 -9.22 16.04
C THR A 54 -23.25 -8.41 14.79
N HIS A 55 -23.60 -7.12 14.74
CA HIS A 55 -23.21 -6.25 13.63
C HIS A 55 -21.71 -6.01 13.60
N VAL A 56 -21.07 -5.85 14.77
CA VAL A 56 -19.61 -5.72 14.86
C VAL A 56 -18.93 -6.98 14.32
N LYS A 57 -19.33 -8.17 14.79
CA LYS A 57 -18.75 -9.44 14.33
C LYS A 57 -18.93 -9.66 12.82
N ALA A 58 -20.13 -9.41 12.30
CA ALA A 58 -20.40 -9.50 10.86
C ALA A 58 -19.56 -8.49 10.06
N GLY A 59 -19.42 -7.25 10.57
CA GLY A 59 -18.58 -6.21 9.98
C GLY A 59 -17.09 -6.60 9.94
N CYS A 60 -16.57 -7.21 11.01
CA CYS A 60 -15.19 -7.70 11.05
C CYS A 60 -14.94 -8.81 10.02
N ILE A 61 -15.88 -9.76 9.87
CA ILE A 61 -15.79 -10.83 8.87
C ILE A 61 -15.80 -10.24 7.45
N LEU A 62 -16.73 -9.32 7.16
CA LEU A 62 -16.80 -8.63 5.87
C LEU A 62 -15.51 -7.84 5.58
N CYS A 63 -14.98 -7.11 6.57
CA CYS A 63 -13.71 -6.40 6.46
C CYS A 63 -12.56 -7.36 6.11
N GLY A 64 -12.53 -8.55 6.73
CA GLY A 64 -11.57 -9.61 6.41
C GLY A 64 -11.62 -10.03 4.94
N TYR A 65 -12.82 -10.23 4.39
CA TYR A 65 -12.98 -10.54 2.96
C TYR A 65 -12.56 -9.38 2.06
N LEU A 66 -12.93 -8.15 2.40
CA LEU A 66 -12.57 -6.97 1.60
C LEU A 66 -11.06 -6.71 1.58
N LYS A 67 -10.30 -7.12 2.60
CA LYS A 67 -8.83 -7.03 2.62
C LYS A 67 -8.11 -7.87 1.59
N ILE A 68 -8.80 -8.82 0.95
CA ILE A 68 -8.22 -9.59 -0.16
C ILE A 68 -8.12 -8.71 -1.42
N LEU A 69 -8.99 -7.70 -1.57
CA LEU A 69 -9.06 -6.85 -2.76
C LEU A 69 -7.80 -6.00 -3.01
N PRO A 70 -7.17 -5.34 -2.01
CA PRO A 70 -5.92 -4.59 -2.23
C PRO A 70 -4.81 -5.37 -2.93
N MET A 71 -4.73 -6.69 -2.74
CA MET A 71 -3.75 -7.51 -3.47
C MET A 71 -3.95 -7.41 -5.00
N PHE A 72 -5.20 -7.50 -5.45
CA PHE A 72 -5.54 -7.44 -6.87
C PHE A 72 -5.61 -6.02 -7.42
N LEU A 73 -6.10 -5.06 -6.62
CA LEU A 73 -6.37 -3.70 -7.08
C LEU A 73 -5.18 -2.75 -6.91
N MET A 74 -4.24 -3.04 -5.99
CA MET A 74 -3.10 -2.16 -5.71
C MET A 74 -1.77 -2.85 -6.00
N VAL A 75 -1.55 -4.06 -5.46
CA VAL A 75 -0.25 -4.74 -5.59
C VAL A 75 0.01 -5.18 -7.03
N PHE A 76 -0.95 -5.83 -7.68
CA PHE A 76 -0.79 -6.26 -9.08
C PHE A 76 -0.52 -5.09 -10.05
N PRO A 77 -1.31 -4.00 -10.06
CA PRO A 77 -0.98 -2.83 -10.87
C PRO A 77 0.39 -2.23 -10.53
N GLY A 78 0.76 -2.15 -9.25
CA GLY A 78 2.09 -1.67 -8.85
C GLY A 78 3.23 -2.51 -9.46
N MET A 79 3.09 -3.83 -9.45
CA MET A 79 4.06 -4.74 -10.08
C MET A 79 4.11 -4.58 -11.60
N ILE A 80 2.96 -4.40 -12.26
CA ILE A 80 2.88 -4.11 -13.70
C ILE A 80 3.57 -2.78 -14.04
N SER A 81 3.33 -1.73 -13.24
CA SER A 81 3.96 -0.41 -13.40
C SER A 81 5.48 -0.50 -13.35
N ARG A 82 6.02 -1.37 -12.49
CA ARG A 82 7.46 -1.56 -12.34
C ARG A 82 8.13 -2.17 -13.58
N ILE A 83 7.39 -2.95 -14.36
CA ILE A 83 7.86 -3.53 -15.63
C ILE A 83 7.67 -2.53 -16.77
N LEU A 84 6.51 -1.86 -16.83
CA LEU A 84 6.17 -0.93 -17.90
C LEU A 84 6.98 0.38 -17.86
N TYR A 85 7.34 0.83 -16.66
CA TYR A 85 8.08 2.08 -16.42
C TYR A 85 9.34 1.83 -15.59
N ALA A 86 10.18 0.88 -16.03
CA ALA A 86 11.38 0.47 -15.28
C ALA A 86 12.35 1.62 -14.99
N ASP A 87 12.57 2.52 -15.95
CA ASP A 87 13.52 3.63 -15.82
C ASP A 87 13.10 4.69 -14.78
N VAL A 88 11.78 4.77 -14.53
CA VAL A 88 11.19 5.78 -13.65
C VAL A 88 10.81 5.16 -12.31
N VAL A 89 10.05 4.06 -12.30
CA VAL A 89 9.47 3.44 -11.09
C VAL A 89 10.44 2.44 -10.45
N ALA A 90 11.22 1.71 -11.25
CA ALA A 90 12.16 0.69 -10.79
C ALA A 90 13.60 1.20 -10.71
N CYS A 91 13.79 2.53 -10.68
CA CYS A 91 15.11 3.14 -10.61
C CYS A 91 15.88 2.55 -9.42
N ALA A 92 17.02 1.94 -9.71
CA ALA A 92 17.95 1.38 -8.72
C ALA A 92 19.16 2.30 -8.50
N GLU A 93 19.32 3.28 -9.39
CA GLU A 93 20.46 4.20 -9.41
C GLU A 93 20.05 5.53 -8.78
N PRO A 94 20.77 6.02 -7.74
CA PRO A 94 20.37 7.19 -6.97
C PRO A 94 20.23 8.47 -7.81
N GLU A 95 21.09 8.66 -8.81
CA GLU A 95 21.08 9.85 -9.67
C GLU A 95 19.84 9.89 -10.57
N LEU A 96 19.43 8.74 -11.10
CA LEU A 96 18.23 8.61 -11.93
C LEU A 96 16.96 8.82 -11.08
N CYS A 97 16.92 8.23 -9.88
CA CYS A 97 15.81 8.41 -8.94
C CYS A 97 15.67 9.88 -8.50
N GLN A 98 16.79 10.58 -8.26
CA GLN A 98 16.79 12.00 -7.90
C GLN A 98 16.22 12.86 -9.03
N LYS A 99 16.56 12.56 -10.28
CA LYS A 99 16.07 13.29 -11.47
C LYS A 99 14.56 13.15 -11.68
N TYR A 100 13.99 11.96 -11.47
CA TYR A 100 12.57 11.71 -11.75
C TYR A 100 11.64 11.96 -10.57
N CYS A 101 12.09 11.74 -9.33
CA CYS A 101 11.23 11.79 -8.14
C CYS A 101 11.77 12.67 -7.00
N GLY A 102 12.93 13.30 -7.16
CA GLY A 102 13.54 14.13 -6.13
C GLY A 102 13.99 13.36 -4.87
N THR A 103 14.09 12.03 -4.97
CA THR A 103 14.49 11.16 -3.86
C THR A 103 15.50 10.10 -4.33
N THR A 104 16.51 9.83 -3.50
CA THR A 104 17.56 8.85 -3.78
C THR A 104 17.18 7.42 -3.42
N VAL A 105 16.09 7.22 -2.66
CA VAL A 105 15.69 5.91 -2.11
C VAL A 105 14.68 5.14 -2.97
N GLY A 106 14.20 5.74 -4.07
CA GLY A 106 13.35 5.08 -5.06
C GLY A 106 12.00 5.76 -5.32
N CYS A 107 11.42 5.45 -6.48
CA CYS A 107 10.26 6.10 -7.06
C CYS A 107 8.96 5.27 -6.96
N THR A 108 8.88 4.31 -6.05
CA THR A 108 7.77 3.34 -6.03
C THR A 108 6.40 3.99 -5.76
N ASN A 109 6.37 5.13 -5.06
CA ASN A 109 5.13 5.84 -4.72
C ASN A 109 4.40 6.46 -5.93
N ILE A 110 5.12 6.76 -7.01
CA ILE A 110 4.51 7.31 -8.24
C ILE A 110 3.97 6.21 -9.17
N ALA A 111 4.17 4.93 -8.84
CA ALA A 111 3.77 3.80 -9.68
C ALA A 111 2.28 3.80 -10.05
N TYR A 112 1.41 4.00 -9.06
CA TYR A 112 -0.04 3.99 -9.25
C TYR A 112 -0.55 5.26 -9.97
N PRO A 113 -0.18 6.48 -9.56
CA PRO A 113 -0.51 7.69 -10.31
C PRO A 113 -0.05 7.67 -11.77
N LYS A 114 1.16 7.15 -12.04
CA LYS A 114 1.71 7.07 -13.39
C LYS A 114 0.88 6.16 -14.29
N LEU A 115 0.41 5.02 -13.78
CA LEU A 115 -0.50 4.13 -14.53
C LEU A 115 -1.84 4.82 -14.86
N VAL A 116 -2.43 5.51 -13.89
CA VAL A 116 -3.71 6.22 -14.09
C VAL A 116 -3.58 7.32 -15.13
N VAL A 117 -2.48 8.06 -15.13
CA VAL A 117 -2.25 9.20 -16.03
C VAL A 117 -1.97 8.76 -17.47
N GLU A 118 -1.15 7.72 -17.65
CA GLU A 118 -0.64 7.32 -18.97
C GLU A 118 -1.53 6.27 -19.67
N LEU A 119 -2.23 5.41 -18.91
CA LEU A 119 -2.93 4.25 -19.47
C LEU A 119 -4.46 4.41 -19.54
N MET A 120 -5.03 5.29 -18.72
CA MET A 120 -6.48 5.43 -18.61
C MET A 120 -7.03 6.37 -19.69
N PRO A 121 -8.17 6.03 -20.34
CA PRO A 121 -8.76 6.90 -21.34
C PRO A 121 -9.29 8.20 -20.73
N ASN A 122 -9.46 9.20 -21.61
CA ASN A 122 -10.03 10.49 -21.27
C ASN A 122 -11.41 10.31 -20.60
N GLY A 123 -11.69 11.10 -19.57
CA GLY A 123 -12.88 10.94 -18.71
C GLY A 123 -12.60 10.10 -17.47
N LEU A 124 -12.24 8.82 -17.63
CA LEU A 124 -11.93 7.93 -16.50
C LEU A 124 -10.71 8.42 -15.71
N ARG A 125 -9.70 8.97 -16.40
CA ARG A 125 -8.53 9.58 -15.74
C ARG A 125 -8.94 10.69 -14.78
N GLY A 126 -9.86 11.56 -15.20
CA GLY A 126 -10.38 12.64 -14.35
C GLY A 126 -11.11 12.10 -13.13
N LEU A 127 -11.99 11.11 -13.34
CA LEU A 127 -12.72 10.44 -12.27
C LEU A 127 -11.77 9.86 -11.21
N MET A 128 -10.73 9.14 -11.63
CA MET A 128 -9.78 8.54 -10.69
C MET A 128 -8.99 9.59 -9.90
N LEU A 129 -8.54 10.67 -10.55
CA LEU A 129 -7.85 11.76 -9.85
C LEU A 129 -8.75 12.43 -8.82
N SER A 130 -10.03 12.63 -9.13
CA SER A 130 -11.02 13.15 -8.18
C SER A 130 -11.23 12.21 -7.00
N VAL A 131 -11.38 10.90 -7.24
CA VAL A 131 -11.53 9.89 -6.18
C VAL A 131 -10.31 9.87 -5.27
N MET A 132 -9.10 9.97 -5.81
CA MET A 132 -7.87 10.03 -5.03
C MET A 132 -7.87 11.26 -4.11
N MET A 133 -8.18 12.44 -4.64
CA MET A 133 -8.23 13.67 -3.83
C MET A 133 -9.33 13.61 -2.76
N ALA A 134 -10.51 13.09 -3.11
CA ALA A 134 -11.60 12.90 -2.16
C ALA A 134 -11.25 11.92 -1.03
N SER A 135 -10.57 10.81 -1.38
CA SER A 135 -10.12 9.82 -0.40
C SER A 135 -9.10 10.40 0.59
N LEU A 136 -8.15 11.21 0.09
CA LEU A 136 -7.17 11.92 0.93
C LEU A 136 -7.86 12.89 1.90
N MET A 137 -8.79 13.71 1.41
CA MET A 137 -9.53 14.64 2.26
C MET A 137 -10.35 13.90 3.32
N SER A 138 -11.01 12.79 2.95
CA SER A 138 -11.78 11.96 3.88
C SER A 138 -10.89 11.36 4.99
N SER A 139 -9.70 10.87 4.64
CA SER A 139 -8.74 10.37 5.63
C SER A 139 -8.24 11.47 6.57
N LEU A 140 -7.91 12.65 6.04
CA LEU A 140 -7.46 13.79 6.85
C LEU A 140 -8.54 14.24 7.84
N THR A 141 -9.79 14.39 7.37
CA THR A 141 -10.91 14.75 8.25
C THR A 141 -11.15 13.69 9.33
N SER A 142 -11.02 12.39 8.99
CA SER A 142 -11.19 11.31 9.98
C SER A 142 -10.09 11.25 11.03
N ILE A 143 -8.89 11.78 10.74
CA ILE A 143 -7.78 11.82 11.70
C ILE A 143 -7.92 13.05 12.62
N PHE A 144 -8.40 14.18 12.10
CA PHE A 144 -8.54 15.41 12.88
C PHE A 144 -9.80 15.47 13.74
N ASN A 145 -10.81 14.68 13.43
CA ASN A 145 -12.05 14.59 14.20
C ASN A 145 -11.93 13.55 15.32
#